data_AF-A0A2U2J6P6-F1
#
_entry.id   AF-A0A2U2J6P6-F1
#
_cell.length_a   1.000
_cell.length_b   1.000
_cell.length_c   1.000
_cell.angle_alpha   90.00
_cell.angle_beta   90.00
_cell.angle_gamma   90.00
#
_symmetry.space_group_name_H-M   'P 1'
#
loop_
_entity.id
_entity.type
_entity.pdbx_description
1 polymer ?
#
loop_
_entity_poly.entity_id
_entity_poly.type
_entity_poly.pdbx_seq_one_letter_code
_entity_poly.pdbx_strand_id
1 'polypeptide(L)'
;MIPPAAAPAFLAAHGWEGAEILPLAGDASFRRYFRVVRGGATAVLMDAPPAHEDVGPFLKVAQCLLDRGFAPPRPLAVDRGQGLLLLEDFGDDRVGPLLAREPRHEHAIYEMAVDILADLARDPAPADIPPYDDAAMTREVSLFTEWYAPALGLEADETAFLDAWREVWGEVEKIVAERPVLVLRDYHADNLMVLPGRDTLGLLDFQDALAGHPAYDLVSLLQDARRNVAPALEEAMLARYYAAAGVADKDSFRAHYEILGAQRNTKILGIFTRLWKRDGKPHYLPLQPRVWGYLERNLAHPALAPVRAWFDTHVPASKRAAAWTKDAAA
;
A
#
# COMPACT_ATOMS: atom_id res chain seq x y z
N MET A 1 19.18 16.84 -3.86
CA MET A 1 19.12 16.26 -2.51
C MET A 1 20.55 16.00 -2.07
N ILE A 2 20.97 16.48 -0.90
CA ILE A 2 22.36 16.32 -0.40
C ILE A 2 22.43 15.05 0.47
N PRO A 3 23.39 14.13 0.26
CA PRO A 3 23.59 12.96 1.12
C PRO A 3 23.85 13.34 2.58
N PRO A 4 23.52 12.48 3.56
CA PRO A 4 23.83 12.76 4.95
C PRO A 4 25.35 12.77 5.18
N ALA A 5 25.82 13.64 6.08
CA ALA A 5 27.25 13.83 6.32
C ALA A 5 27.99 12.56 6.76
N ALA A 6 27.28 11.63 7.41
CA ALA A 6 27.82 10.34 7.85
C ALA A 6 27.95 9.30 6.71
N ALA A 7 27.32 9.53 5.54
CA ALA A 7 27.29 8.54 4.45
C ALA A 7 28.68 8.13 3.96
N PRO A 8 29.65 9.03 3.67
CA PRO A 8 30.94 8.61 3.13
C PRO A 8 31.72 7.69 4.10
N ALA A 9 31.71 8.00 5.39
CA ALA A 9 32.38 7.19 6.41
C ALA A 9 31.69 5.83 6.59
N PHE A 10 30.35 5.82 6.62
CA PHE A 10 29.56 4.59 6.67
C PHE A 10 29.82 3.70 5.45
N LEU A 11 29.82 4.26 4.24
CA LEU A 11 30.10 3.52 3.01
C LEU A 11 31.53 2.98 3.01
N ALA A 12 32.53 3.78 3.37
CA ALA A 12 33.92 3.32 3.45
C ALA A 12 34.08 2.13 4.41
N ALA A 13 33.48 2.21 5.60
CA ALA A 13 33.53 1.14 6.61
C ALA A 13 32.93 -0.19 6.12
N HIS A 14 31.98 -0.15 5.19
CA HIS A 14 31.32 -1.33 4.63
C HIS A 14 31.82 -1.68 3.22
N GLY A 15 33.02 -1.21 2.88
CA GLY A 15 33.68 -1.56 1.63
C GLY A 15 32.98 -0.94 0.43
N TRP A 16 32.54 0.31 0.53
CA TRP A 16 32.04 1.18 -0.55
C TRP A 16 32.81 2.52 -0.59
N GLU A 17 34.07 2.51 -0.19
CA GLU A 17 34.94 3.68 -0.25
C GLU A 17 35.03 4.24 -1.68
N GLY A 18 34.98 5.56 -1.80
CA GLY A 18 35.06 6.27 -3.08
C GLY A 18 33.84 6.10 -3.98
N ALA A 19 32.75 5.49 -3.50
CA ALA A 19 31.53 5.35 -4.27
C ALA A 19 30.85 6.70 -4.55
N GLU A 20 30.27 6.84 -5.74
CA GLU A 20 29.45 7.98 -6.09
C GLU A 20 28.06 7.83 -5.44
N ILE A 21 27.53 8.90 -4.86
CA ILE A 21 26.22 8.92 -4.19
C ILE A 21 25.26 9.80 -5.01
N LEU A 22 24.35 9.15 -5.72
CA LEU A 22 23.39 9.77 -6.62
C LEU A 22 22.00 9.82 -5.99
N PRO A 23 21.29 10.95 -6.00
CA PRO A 23 19.96 11.04 -5.43
C PRO A 23 18.97 10.17 -6.22
N LEU A 24 18.13 9.40 -5.51
CA LEU A 24 16.93 8.78 -6.08
C LEU A 24 15.71 9.66 -5.81
N ALA A 25 14.64 9.44 -6.58
CA ALA A 25 13.38 10.14 -6.34
C ALA A 25 12.89 9.84 -4.91
N GLY A 26 12.61 10.90 -4.14
CA GLY A 26 12.09 10.79 -2.79
C GLY A 26 10.59 10.48 -2.79
N ASP A 27 10.13 9.87 -1.70
CA ASP A 27 8.71 9.70 -1.40
C ASP A 27 8.22 10.82 -0.43
N ALA A 28 6.95 10.78 -0.01
CA ALA A 28 6.33 11.71 0.92
C ALA A 28 6.82 11.59 2.38
N SER A 29 7.64 10.59 2.72
CA SER A 29 8.22 10.39 4.06
C SER A 29 9.50 11.21 4.29
N PHE A 30 10.04 11.16 5.51
CA PHE A 30 11.35 11.74 5.84
C PHE A 30 12.52 10.88 5.34
N ARG A 31 12.26 9.65 4.88
CA ARG A 31 13.28 8.76 4.33
C ARG A 31 13.79 9.27 2.99
N ARG A 32 15.10 9.27 2.84
CA ARG A 32 15.80 9.67 1.61
C ARG A 32 16.56 8.47 1.06
N TYR A 33 16.55 8.33 -0.26
CA TYR A 33 17.21 7.23 -0.94
C TYR A 33 18.25 7.77 -1.92
N PHE A 34 19.40 7.11 -1.96
CA PHE A 34 20.48 7.44 -2.86
C PHE A 34 21.01 6.16 -3.49
N ARG A 35 21.19 6.13 -4.81
CA ARG A 35 21.93 5.08 -5.47
C ARG A 35 23.42 5.31 -5.24
N VAL A 36 24.11 4.27 -4.80
CA VAL A 36 25.54 4.25 -4.56
C VAL A 36 26.20 3.43 -5.66
N VAL A 37 27.18 4.00 -6.35
CA VAL A 37 27.83 3.35 -7.51
C VAL A 37 29.32 3.20 -7.25
N ARG A 38 29.84 1.98 -7.42
CA ARG A 38 31.27 1.71 -7.29
C ARG A 38 31.72 0.60 -8.23
N GLY A 39 32.62 0.93 -9.16
CA GLY A 39 33.28 -0.08 -10.02
C GLY A 39 32.30 -0.95 -10.82
N GLY A 40 31.15 -0.39 -11.23
CA GLY A 40 30.09 -1.11 -11.93
C GLY A 40 29.07 -1.83 -11.03
N ALA A 41 29.32 -1.93 -9.72
CA ALA A 41 28.34 -2.41 -8.75
C ALA A 41 27.46 -1.26 -8.24
N THR A 42 26.21 -1.57 -7.89
CA THR A 42 25.27 -0.60 -7.31
C THR A 42 24.63 -1.11 -6.02
N ALA A 43 24.23 -0.17 -5.17
CA ALA A 43 23.49 -0.37 -3.93
C ALA A 43 22.58 0.85 -3.68
N VAL A 44 21.63 0.75 -2.76
CA VAL A 44 20.80 1.87 -2.33
C VAL A 44 21.12 2.24 -0.89
N LEU A 45 21.60 3.46 -0.66
CA LEU A 45 21.70 4.06 0.67
C LEU A 45 20.32 4.63 1.05
N MET A 46 19.72 4.07 2.08
CA MET A 46 18.59 4.68 2.80
C MET A 46 19.15 5.55 3.92
N ASP A 47 18.61 6.76 4.03
CA ASP A 47 18.81 7.67 5.14
C ASP A 47 17.45 7.96 5.79
N ALA A 48 17.28 7.45 7.01
CA ALA A 48 16.08 7.57 7.83
C ALA A 48 16.49 8.24 9.16
N PRO A 49 16.48 9.58 9.24
CA PRO A 49 16.98 10.29 10.42
C PRO A 49 16.28 9.81 11.70
N PRO A 50 16.99 9.31 12.73
CA PRO A 50 16.38 8.66 13.89
C PRO A 50 15.41 9.53 14.71
N ALA A 51 15.56 10.86 14.62
CA ALA A 51 14.64 11.81 15.25
C ALA A 51 13.24 11.84 14.60
N HIS A 52 13.10 11.26 13.41
CA HIS A 52 11.88 11.30 12.59
C HIS A 52 11.40 9.90 12.18
N GLU A 53 12.31 8.96 11.93
CA GLU A 53 12.00 7.63 11.38
C GLU A 53 12.86 6.54 12.03
N ASP A 54 12.23 5.45 12.50
CA ASP A 54 12.92 4.25 12.98
C ASP A 54 13.11 3.24 11.83
N VAL A 55 14.35 2.75 11.66
CA VAL A 55 14.68 1.69 10.69
C VAL A 55 14.31 0.29 11.18
N GLY A 56 13.94 0.14 12.46
CA GLY A 56 13.56 -1.12 13.09
C GLY A 56 12.45 -1.88 12.38
N PRO A 57 11.29 -1.26 12.13
CA PRO A 57 10.19 -1.90 11.39
C PRO A 57 10.62 -2.39 10.00
N PHE A 58 11.38 -1.58 9.26
CA PHE A 58 11.93 -1.98 7.95
C PHE A 58 12.79 -3.25 8.07
N LEU A 59 13.79 -3.25 8.96
CA LEU A 59 14.70 -4.38 9.12
C LEU A 59 13.97 -5.66 9.55
N LYS A 60 13.00 -5.53 10.45
CA LYS A 60 12.19 -6.65 10.95
C LYS A 60 11.35 -7.28 9.85
N VAL A 61 10.60 -6.48 9.10
CA VAL A 61 9.74 -6.99 8.02
C VAL A 61 10.58 -7.50 6.85
N ALA A 62 11.69 -6.83 6.51
CA ALA A 62 12.63 -7.32 5.49
C ALA A 62 13.18 -8.71 5.86
N GLN A 63 13.59 -8.93 7.11
CA GLN A 63 14.07 -10.23 7.56
C GLN A 63 12.97 -11.29 7.46
N CYS A 64 11.76 -10.99 7.93
CA CYS A 64 10.60 -11.90 7.81
C CYS A 64 10.34 -12.32 6.36
N LEU A 65 10.37 -11.36 5.42
CA LEU A 65 10.16 -11.63 4.01
C LEU A 65 11.31 -12.47 3.41
N LEU A 66 12.57 -12.18 3.76
CA LEU A 66 13.73 -12.96 3.32
C LEU A 66 13.67 -14.41 3.82
N ASP A 67 13.32 -14.61 5.09
CA ASP A 67 13.22 -15.94 5.70
C ASP A 67 12.13 -16.81 5.03
N ARG A 68 11.11 -16.17 4.46
CA ARG A 68 10.04 -16.80 3.69
C ARG A 68 10.33 -16.90 2.19
N GLY A 69 11.51 -16.47 1.75
CA GLY A 69 11.95 -16.56 0.34
C GLY A 69 11.43 -15.45 -0.58
N PHE A 70 10.82 -14.40 -0.04
CA PHE A 70 10.42 -13.23 -0.82
C PHE A 70 11.60 -12.27 -1.07
N ALA A 71 11.37 -11.24 -1.88
CA ALA A 71 12.42 -10.35 -2.37
C ALA A 71 12.28 -8.90 -1.87
N PRO A 72 12.41 -8.61 -0.56
CA PRO A 72 12.68 -7.24 -0.11
C PRO A 72 14.16 -6.86 -0.43
N PRO A 73 14.53 -5.57 -0.49
CA PRO A 73 15.93 -5.17 -0.61
C PRO A 73 16.73 -5.71 0.57
N ARG A 74 17.72 -6.57 0.30
CA ARG A 74 18.54 -7.13 1.37
C ARG A 74 19.37 -6.03 2.06
N PRO A 75 19.34 -5.93 3.40
CA PRO A 75 20.28 -5.07 4.12
C PRO A 75 21.71 -5.60 3.96
N LEU A 76 22.58 -4.79 3.35
CA LEU A 76 24.01 -5.05 3.17
C LEU A 76 24.84 -4.49 4.33
N ALA A 77 24.39 -3.36 4.90
CA ALA A 77 24.98 -2.73 6.08
C ALA A 77 23.93 -1.92 6.85
N VAL A 78 24.12 -1.77 8.16
CA VAL A 78 23.16 -1.12 9.06
C VAL A 78 23.91 -0.27 10.09
N ASP A 79 23.57 1.02 10.19
CA ASP A 79 23.90 1.89 11.31
C ASP A 79 22.61 2.51 11.85
N ARG A 80 22.04 1.89 12.89
CA ARG A 80 20.79 2.38 13.52
C ARG A 80 20.98 3.70 14.27
N GLY A 81 22.19 3.98 14.76
CA GLY A 81 22.47 5.19 15.52
C GLY A 81 22.43 6.44 14.64
N GLN A 82 22.84 6.28 13.37
CA GLN A 82 22.76 7.33 12.34
C GLN A 82 21.52 7.20 11.44
N GLY A 83 20.76 6.10 11.53
CA GLY A 83 19.60 5.85 10.67
C GLY A 83 19.97 5.52 9.23
N LEU A 84 21.14 4.91 9.01
CA LEU A 84 21.65 4.59 7.67
C LEU A 84 21.54 3.09 7.40
N LEU A 85 20.96 2.74 6.25
CA LEU A 85 21.01 1.37 5.72
C LEU A 85 21.65 1.39 4.33
N LEU A 86 22.52 0.43 4.05
CA LEU A 86 22.91 0.11 2.70
C LEU A 86 22.12 -1.12 2.25
N LEU A 87 21.43 -1.02 1.12
CA LEU A 87 20.47 -2.01 0.64
C LEU A 87 20.87 -2.52 -0.75
N GLU A 88 20.44 -3.73 -1.06
CA GLU A 88 20.43 -4.26 -2.42
C GLU A 88 19.71 -3.29 -3.38
N ASP A 89 20.28 -3.08 -4.56
CA ASP A 89 19.68 -2.26 -5.60
C ASP A 89 18.93 -3.14 -6.61
N PHE A 90 17.63 -2.93 -6.72
CA PHE A 90 16.75 -3.64 -7.66
C PHE A 90 16.76 -3.02 -9.07
N GLY A 91 17.54 -1.97 -9.31
CA GLY A 91 17.55 -1.25 -10.57
C GLY A 91 16.37 -0.28 -10.69
N ASP A 92 15.88 -0.07 -11.91
CA ASP A 92 14.95 1.03 -12.22
C ASP A 92 13.57 0.58 -12.70
N ASP A 93 13.36 -0.73 -12.83
CA ASP A 93 12.14 -1.30 -13.41
C ASP A 93 11.00 -1.46 -12.39
N ARG A 94 10.56 -0.32 -11.84
CA ARG A 94 9.29 -0.25 -11.10
C ARG A 94 8.14 -0.66 -12.02
N VAL A 95 7.26 -1.53 -11.52
CA VAL A 95 6.17 -2.13 -12.31
C VAL A 95 5.25 -1.07 -12.91
N GLY A 96 4.86 -0.05 -12.14
CA GLY A 96 3.98 1.02 -12.65
C GLY A 96 4.53 1.76 -13.88
N PRO A 97 5.71 2.40 -13.79
CA PRO A 97 6.39 3.01 -14.94
C PRO A 97 6.66 2.04 -16.09
N LEU A 98 7.04 0.79 -15.80
CA LEU A 98 7.26 -0.25 -16.80
C LEU A 98 5.98 -0.56 -17.57
N LEU A 99 4.85 -0.74 -16.90
CA LEU A 99 3.60 -1.04 -17.58
C LEU A 99 3.02 0.16 -18.33
N ALA A 100 3.41 1.39 -17.98
CA ALA A 100 3.06 2.57 -18.78
C ALA A 100 3.77 2.57 -20.15
N ARG A 101 5.02 2.09 -20.22
CA ARG A 101 5.77 1.95 -21.48
C ARG A 101 5.48 0.63 -22.21
N GLU A 102 5.19 -0.45 -21.50
CA GLU A 102 5.01 -1.79 -22.04
C GLU A 102 3.75 -2.50 -21.47
N PRO A 103 2.53 -2.04 -21.81
CA PRO A 103 1.28 -2.57 -21.25
C PRO A 103 1.06 -4.07 -21.48
N ARG A 104 1.69 -4.65 -22.51
CA ARG A 104 1.59 -6.09 -22.84
C ARG A 104 2.03 -7.02 -21.69
N HIS A 105 2.84 -6.53 -20.77
CA HIS A 105 3.34 -7.32 -19.64
C HIS A 105 2.40 -7.30 -18.42
N GLU A 106 1.31 -6.52 -18.45
CA GLU A 106 0.44 -6.29 -17.30
C GLU A 106 -0.12 -7.60 -16.73
N HIS A 107 -0.67 -8.46 -17.59
CA HIS A 107 -1.24 -9.72 -17.13
C HIS A 107 -0.20 -10.60 -16.42
N ALA A 108 0.95 -10.85 -17.06
CA ALA A 108 1.99 -11.71 -16.49
C ALA A 108 2.59 -11.16 -15.19
N ILE A 109 2.75 -9.84 -15.09
CA ILE A 109 3.26 -9.20 -13.86
C ILE A 109 2.23 -9.28 -12.73
N TYR A 110 0.95 -9.04 -13.02
CA TYR A 110 -0.10 -9.17 -12.02
C TYR A 110 -0.28 -10.62 -11.57
N GLU A 111 -0.10 -11.60 -12.45
CA GLU A 111 -0.09 -13.02 -12.07
C GLU A 111 1.01 -13.33 -11.05
N MET A 112 2.24 -12.85 -11.29
CA MET A 112 3.35 -13.00 -10.33
C MET A 112 3.06 -12.29 -9.00
N ALA A 113 2.51 -11.08 -9.05
CA ALA A 113 2.16 -10.32 -7.84
C ALA A 113 1.08 -11.05 -7.00
N VAL A 114 0.06 -11.60 -7.65
CA VAL A 114 -1.00 -12.38 -7.00
C VAL A 114 -0.46 -13.67 -6.39
N ASP A 115 0.44 -14.37 -7.09
CA ASP A 115 1.08 -15.59 -6.58
C ASP A 115 1.91 -15.31 -5.33
N ILE A 116 2.64 -14.18 -5.30
CA ILE A 116 3.37 -13.74 -4.10
C ILE A 116 2.42 -13.57 -2.91
N LEU A 117 1.25 -12.95 -3.11
CA LEU A 117 0.26 -12.79 -2.04
C LEU A 117 -0.36 -14.12 -1.59
N ALA A 118 -0.59 -15.05 -2.53
CA ALA A 118 -1.09 -16.38 -2.21
C ALA A 118 -0.05 -17.18 -1.40
N ASP A 119 1.23 -17.09 -1.77
CA ASP A 119 2.33 -17.69 -1.04
C ASP A 119 2.52 -17.04 0.34
N LEU A 120 2.41 -15.71 0.43
CA LEU A 120 2.55 -14.97 1.69
C LEU A 120 1.46 -15.34 2.70
N ALA A 121 0.25 -15.65 2.21
CA ALA A 121 -0.89 -16.05 3.03
C ALA A 121 -0.80 -17.49 3.58
N ARG A 122 0.20 -18.29 3.16
CA ARG A 122 0.40 -19.66 3.68
C ARG A 122 0.79 -19.65 5.14
N ASP A 123 1.58 -18.68 5.57
CA ASP A 123 2.08 -18.57 6.93
C ASP A 123 1.45 -17.38 7.67
N PRO A 124 1.06 -17.54 8.95
CA PRO A 124 0.52 -16.43 9.73
C PRO A 124 1.53 -15.30 9.87
N ALA A 125 1.05 -14.08 10.14
CA ALA A 125 1.93 -12.97 10.50
C ALA A 125 2.76 -13.32 11.76
N PRO A 126 4.01 -12.85 11.87
CA PRO A 126 4.75 -12.92 13.13
C PRO A 126 3.96 -12.25 14.27
N ALA A 127 4.00 -12.85 15.46
CA ALA A 127 3.17 -12.43 16.60
C ALA A 127 3.44 -10.99 17.10
N ASP A 128 4.59 -10.43 16.76
CA ASP A 128 5.00 -9.08 17.12
C ASP A 128 4.69 -8.04 16.04
N ILE A 129 4.04 -8.43 14.94
CA ILE A 129 3.46 -7.49 13.97
C ILE A 129 2.11 -7.02 14.52
N PRO A 130 1.85 -5.70 14.60
CA PRO A 130 0.60 -5.19 15.16
C PRO A 130 -0.62 -5.64 14.34
N PRO A 131 -1.77 -5.91 14.98
CA PRO A 131 -2.97 -6.34 14.29
C PRO A 131 -3.61 -5.21 13.48
N TYR A 132 -4.24 -5.57 12.38
CA TYR A 132 -5.15 -4.71 11.63
C TYR A 132 -6.58 -4.87 12.16
N ASP A 133 -6.81 -4.37 13.37
CA ASP A 133 -8.02 -4.54 14.17
C ASP A 133 -9.07 -3.43 13.98
N ASP A 134 -10.20 -3.51 14.70
CA ASP A 134 -11.24 -2.48 14.75
C ASP A 134 -10.66 -1.09 15.01
N ALA A 135 -9.70 -0.97 15.93
CA ALA A 135 -9.11 0.32 16.27
C ALA A 135 -8.31 0.89 15.08
N ALA A 136 -7.56 0.05 14.35
CA ALA A 136 -6.88 0.45 13.12
C ALA A 136 -7.87 0.81 12.00
N MET A 137 -8.87 -0.02 11.75
CA MET A 137 -9.87 0.23 10.71
C MET A 137 -10.71 1.48 10.99
N THR A 138 -11.16 1.67 12.24
CA THR A 138 -11.86 2.87 12.72
C THR A 138 -11.04 4.13 12.48
N ARG A 139 -9.78 4.18 12.95
CA ARG A 139 -8.90 5.35 12.74
C ARG A 139 -8.74 5.70 11.26
N GLU A 140 -8.69 4.68 10.41
CA GLU A 140 -8.49 4.87 8.98
C GLU A 140 -9.73 5.37 8.24
N VAL A 141 -10.92 4.82 8.53
CA VAL A 141 -12.15 5.31 7.90
C VAL A 141 -12.58 6.67 8.42
N SER A 142 -12.28 7.00 9.69
CA SER A 142 -12.51 8.34 10.27
C SER A 142 -11.79 9.45 9.51
N LEU A 143 -10.74 9.16 8.74
CA LEU A 143 -10.13 10.17 7.86
C LEU A 143 -11.13 10.75 6.86
N PHE A 144 -12.17 10.00 6.49
CA PHE A 144 -13.23 10.50 5.64
C PHE A 144 -14.07 11.58 6.35
N THR A 145 -14.55 11.32 7.56
CA THR A 145 -15.35 12.27 8.34
C THR A 145 -14.51 13.46 8.81
N GLU A 146 -13.24 13.24 9.16
CA GLU A 146 -12.31 14.29 9.59
C GLU A 146 -11.88 15.24 8.46
N TRP A 147 -11.66 14.72 7.24
CA TRP A 147 -11.04 15.49 6.15
C TRP A 147 -11.92 15.64 4.92
N TYR A 148 -12.49 14.55 4.42
CA TYR A 148 -13.28 14.58 3.18
C TYR A 148 -14.60 15.34 3.37
N ALA A 149 -15.37 14.97 4.41
CA ALA A 149 -16.67 15.55 4.70
C ALA A 149 -16.62 17.09 4.86
N PRO A 150 -15.81 17.66 5.77
CA PRO A 150 -15.75 19.11 5.95
C PRO A 150 -15.18 19.84 4.73
N ALA A 151 -14.25 19.23 3.97
CA ALA A 151 -13.70 19.84 2.76
C ALA A 151 -14.76 20.09 1.67
N LEU A 152 -15.86 19.33 1.70
CA LEU A 152 -16.98 19.44 0.79
C LEU A 152 -18.25 20.05 1.42
N GLY A 153 -18.17 20.50 2.67
CA GLY A 153 -19.28 21.08 3.42
C GLY A 153 -20.37 20.05 3.77
N LEU A 154 -19.97 18.81 4.01
CA LEU A 154 -20.85 17.74 4.49
C LEU A 154 -20.83 17.71 6.03
N GLU A 155 -22.01 17.62 6.63
CA GLU A 155 -22.14 17.26 8.05
C GLU A 155 -22.25 15.73 8.13
N ALA A 156 -21.23 15.09 8.70
CA ALA A 156 -21.20 13.65 8.88
C ALA A 156 -21.60 13.31 10.32
N ASP A 157 -22.63 12.46 10.47
CA ASP A 157 -22.86 11.76 11.74
C ASP A 157 -21.79 10.67 11.88
N GLU A 158 -20.70 11.01 12.54
CA GLU A 158 -19.56 10.11 12.76
C GLU A 158 -19.96 8.87 13.57
N THR A 159 -20.93 8.98 14.48
CA THR A 159 -21.38 7.83 15.27
C THR A 159 -22.09 6.84 14.36
N ALA A 160 -23.09 7.31 13.60
CA ALA A 160 -23.80 6.46 12.63
C ALA A 160 -22.88 5.91 11.54
N PHE A 161 -21.85 6.66 11.14
CA PHE A 161 -20.85 6.22 10.18
C PHE A 161 -20.04 5.02 10.70
N LEU A 162 -19.51 5.13 11.91
CA LEU A 162 -18.70 4.08 12.52
C LEU A 162 -19.54 2.86 12.88
N ASP A 163 -20.79 3.05 13.32
CA ASP A 163 -21.70 1.93 13.59
C ASP A 163 -21.97 1.11 12.32
N ALA A 164 -22.24 1.77 11.18
CA ALA A 164 -22.43 1.09 9.91
C ALA A 164 -21.19 0.27 9.46
N TRP A 165 -19.98 0.74 9.78
CA TRP A 165 -18.74 0.00 9.50
C TRP A 165 -18.56 -1.22 10.41
N ARG A 166 -18.77 -1.05 11.71
CA ARG A 166 -18.65 -2.15 12.68
C ARG A 166 -19.62 -3.30 12.39
N GLU A 167 -20.79 -3.00 11.84
CA GLU A 167 -21.76 -4.01 11.38
C GLU A 167 -21.20 -4.94 10.30
N VAL A 168 -20.26 -4.48 9.46
CA VAL A 168 -19.73 -5.25 8.32
C VAL A 168 -18.35 -5.86 8.58
N TRP A 169 -17.65 -5.45 9.64
CA TRP A 169 -16.29 -5.93 9.93
C TRP A 169 -16.22 -7.26 10.69
N GLY A 170 -17.32 -7.74 11.30
CA GLY A 170 -17.29 -8.87 12.24
C GLY A 170 -16.55 -10.13 11.75
N GLU A 171 -16.83 -10.62 10.54
CA GLU A 171 -16.13 -11.80 10.01
C GLU A 171 -14.68 -11.52 9.59
N VAL A 172 -14.39 -10.29 9.13
CA VAL A 172 -13.01 -9.85 8.84
C VAL A 172 -12.18 -9.85 10.12
N GLU A 173 -12.71 -9.26 11.20
CA GLU A 173 -12.05 -9.20 12.51
C GLU A 173 -11.81 -10.59 13.09
N LYS A 174 -12.78 -11.49 12.95
CA LYS A 174 -12.64 -12.88 13.38
C LYS A 174 -11.46 -13.58 12.69
N ILE A 175 -11.32 -13.43 11.38
CA ILE A 175 -10.19 -14.00 10.63
C ILE A 175 -8.87 -13.37 11.09
N VAL A 176 -8.84 -12.04 11.30
CA VAL A 176 -7.66 -11.34 11.81
C VAL A 176 -7.28 -11.80 13.22
N ALA A 177 -8.25 -12.13 14.06
CA ALA A 177 -8.02 -12.63 15.41
C ALA A 177 -7.56 -14.09 15.45
N GLU A 178 -8.06 -14.94 14.55
CA GLU A 178 -7.77 -16.38 14.54
C GLU A 178 -6.49 -16.72 13.79
N ARG A 179 -6.28 -16.16 12.59
CA ARG A 179 -5.15 -16.49 11.71
C ARG A 179 -4.81 -15.33 10.76
N PRO A 180 -4.28 -14.22 11.27
CA PRO A 180 -3.89 -13.11 10.42
C PRO A 180 -2.66 -13.48 9.57
N VAL A 181 -2.55 -12.89 8.39
CA VAL A 181 -1.37 -12.98 7.52
C VAL A 181 -0.61 -11.66 7.52
N LEU A 182 0.65 -11.68 7.08
CA LEU A 182 1.40 -10.43 6.91
C LEU A 182 0.78 -9.64 5.75
N VAL A 183 0.24 -8.45 6.05
CA VAL A 183 -0.23 -7.50 5.04
C VAL A 183 0.76 -6.34 4.95
N LEU A 184 1.29 -6.09 3.75
CA LEU A 184 2.29 -5.06 3.47
C LEU A 184 1.66 -3.66 3.38
N ARG A 185 0.36 -3.60 3.13
CA ARG A 185 -0.53 -2.42 3.05
C ARG A 185 -0.33 -1.55 1.83
N ASP A 186 0.91 -1.27 1.45
CA ASP A 186 1.26 -0.50 0.26
C ASP A 186 1.72 -1.40 -0.91
N TYR A 187 1.08 -2.58 -1.02
CA TYR A 187 1.28 -3.55 -2.10
C TYR A 187 0.57 -3.11 -3.39
N HIS A 188 1.20 -2.23 -4.16
CA HIS A 188 0.69 -1.76 -5.45
C HIS A 188 1.81 -1.62 -6.48
N ALA A 189 1.44 -1.47 -7.76
CA ALA A 189 2.38 -1.49 -8.89
C ALA A 189 3.60 -0.55 -8.74
N ASP A 190 3.46 0.62 -8.11
CA ASP A 190 4.60 1.53 -7.94
C ASP A 190 5.61 1.10 -6.86
N ASN A 191 5.23 0.17 -5.98
CA ASN A 191 6.06 -0.40 -4.91
C ASN A 191 6.53 -1.84 -5.21
N LEU A 192 6.34 -2.29 -6.47
CA LEU A 192 6.86 -3.56 -6.97
C LEU A 192 7.95 -3.31 -8.00
N MET A 193 9.02 -4.10 -7.94
CA MET A 193 10.14 -4.07 -8.89
C MET A 193 10.15 -5.33 -9.74
N VAL A 194 10.26 -5.19 -11.06
CA VAL A 194 10.63 -6.33 -11.91
C VAL A 194 12.12 -6.58 -11.72
N LEU A 195 12.47 -7.82 -11.41
CA LEU A 195 13.86 -8.22 -11.18
C LEU A 195 14.33 -9.09 -12.36
N PRO A 196 15.19 -8.57 -13.26
CA PRO A 196 15.63 -9.32 -14.42
C PRO A 196 16.23 -10.67 -14.05
N GLY A 197 15.74 -11.75 -14.68
CA GLY A 197 16.22 -13.11 -14.45
C GLY A 197 15.72 -13.79 -13.17
N ARG A 198 14.75 -13.19 -12.46
CA ARG A 198 14.09 -13.80 -11.30
C ARG A 198 12.60 -13.97 -11.58
N ASP A 199 12.06 -15.14 -11.25
CA ASP A 199 10.62 -15.43 -11.34
C ASP A 199 9.86 -14.88 -10.12
N THR A 200 10.13 -13.63 -9.74
CA THR A 200 9.50 -12.95 -8.61
C THR A 200 9.61 -11.43 -8.77
N LEU A 201 8.91 -10.68 -7.91
CA LEU A 201 8.96 -9.22 -7.87
C LEU A 201 9.65 -8.74 -6.60
N GLY A 202 10.46 -7.70 -6.72
CA GLY A 202 11.02 -7.00 -5.59
C GLY A 202 9.93 -6.22 -4.85
N LEU A 203 9.92 -6.32 -3.53
CA LEU A 203 8.91 -5.73 -2.66
C LEU A 203 9.48 -4.49 -1.98
N LEU A 204 8.86 -3.33 -2.16
CA LEU A 204 9.24 -2.08 -1.51
C LEU A 204 8.16 -1.64 -0.51
N ASP A 205 8.50 -0.67 0.33
CA ASP A 205 7.55 0.08 1.18
C ASP A 205 6.66 -0.80 2.09
N PHE A 206 7.27 -1.79 2.73
CA PHE A 206 6.59 -2.79 3.58
C PHE A 206 6.78 -2.54 5.09
N GLN A 207 7.49 -1.49 5.49
CA GLN A 207 7.84 -1.25 6.90
C GLN A 207 6.63 -0.96 7.81
N ASP A 208 5.50 -0.54 7.22
CA ASP A 208 4.25 -0.25 7.92
C ASP A 208 3.29 -1.46 7.96
N ALA A 209 3.80 -2.66 7.65
CA ALA A 209 3.05 -3.90 7.61
C ALA A 209 2.31 -4.21 8.91
N LEU A 210 1.17 -4.88 8.77
CA LEU A 210 0.29 -5.30 9.86
C LEU A 210 -0.06 -6.79 9.74
N ALA A 211 -0.66 -7.33 10.78
CA ALA A 211 -1.23 -8.67 10.81
C ALA A 211 -2.72 -8.55 10.48
N GLY A 212 -3.11 -8.95 9.26
CA GLY A 212 -4.43 -8.63 8.70
C GLY A 212 -5.03 -9.74 7.85
N HIS A 213 -6.14 -9.41 7.18
CA HIS A 213 -6.86 -10.34 6.31
C HIS A 213 -6.14 -10.49 4.95
N PRO A 214 -6.02 -11.71 4.38
CA PRO A 214 -5.28 -11.97 3.14
C PRO A 214 -5.76 -11.20 1.90
N ALA A 215 -7.02 -10.78 1.89
CA ALA A 215 -7.57 -9.98 0.79
C ALA A 215 -7.06 -8.52 0.76
N TYR A 216 -6.48 -7.99 1.84
CA TYR A 216 -6.15 -6.56 1.94
C TYR A 216 -5.16 -6.09 0.87
N ASP A 217 -4.05 -6.81 0.71
CA ASP A 217 -3.04 -6.44 -0.30
C ASP A 217 -3.51 -6.74 -1.73
N LEU A 218 -4.41 -7.72 -1.89
CA LEU A 218 -5.04 -7.99 -3.19
C LEU A 218 -5.91 -6.80 -3.63
N VAL A 219 -6.69 -6.22 -2.70
CA VAL A 219 -7.41 -4.96 -2.93
C VAL A 219 -6.42 -3.84 -3.28
N SER A 220 -5.32 -3.70 -2.51
CA SER A 220 -4.34 -2.63 -2.73
C SER A 220 -3.75 -2.65 -4.15
N LEU A 221 -3.53 -3.85 -4.70
CA LEU A 221 -3.03 -4.09 -6.06
C LEU A 221 -4.10 -3.87 -7.14
N LEU A 222 -5.28 -4.47 -6.96
CA LEU A 222 -6.30 -4.56 -8.01
C LEU A 222 -7.23 -3.34 -8.05
N GLN A 223 -7.32 -2.59 -6.95
CA GLN A 223 -8.05 -1.32 -6.84
C GLN A 223 -7.06 -0.17 -6.60
N ASP A 224 -5.95 -0.17 -7.34
CA ASP A 224 -4.92 0.86 -7.25
C ASP A 224 -5.47 2.21 -7.75
N ALA A 225 -5.44 3.23 -6.89
CA ALA A 225 -5.87 4.58 -7.21
C ALA A 225 -4.99 5.27 -8.27
N ARG A 226 -3.75 4.80 -8.46
CA ARG A 226 -2.75 5.41 -9.34
C ARG A 226 -2.81 4.88 -10.77
N ARG A 227 -3.40 3.70 -10.95
CA ARG A 227 -3.51 3.01 -12.24
C ARG A 227 -4.96 2.64 -12.55
N ASN A 228 -5.26 2.45 -13.82
CA ASN A 228 -6.57 1.95 -14.23
C ASN A 228 -6.49 0.44 -14.42
N VAL A 229 -6.78 -0.33 -13.37
CA VAL A 229 -6.87 -1.79 -13.47
C VAL A 229 -8.21 -2.14 -14.09
N ALA A 230 -8.19 -2.81 -15.25
CA ALA A 230 -9.43 -3.19 -15.93
C ALA A 230 -10.22 -4.19 -15.08
N PRO A 231 -11.56 -4.09 -14.98
CA PRO A 231 -12.37 -5.04 -14.22
C PRO A 231 -12.15 -6.51 -14.63
N ALA A 232 -11.93 -6.78 -15.91
CA ALA A 232 -11.63 -8.13 -16.39
C ALA A 232 -10.30 -8.68 -15.86
N LEU A 233 -9.29 -7.81 -15.69
CA LEU A 233 -8.01 -8.20 -15.08
C LEU A 233 -8.19 -8.45 -13.58
N GLU A 234 -8.93 -7.59 -12.88
CA GLU A 234 -9.25 -7.78 -11.46
C GLU A 234 -9.95 -9.13 -11.20
N GLU A 235 -10.98 -9.48 -11.99
CA GLU A 235 -11.67 -10.77 -11.86
C GLU A 235 -10.76 -11.96 -12.21
N ALA A 236 -9.91 -11.85 -13.24
CA ALA A 236 -8.95 -12.89 -13.58
C ALA A 236 -7.92 -13.11 -12.45
N MET A 237 -7.46 -12.03 -11.83
CA MET A 237 -6.50 -12.07 -10.73
C MET A 237 -7.13 -12.61 -9.43
N LEU A 238 -8.39 -12.28 -9.13
CA LEU A 238 -9.14 -12.91 -8.03
C LEU A 238 -9.29 -14.41 -8.26
N ALA A 239 -9.66 -14.84 -9.47
CA ALA A 239 -9.76 -16.26 -9.81
C ALA A 239 -8.41 -16.99 -9.64
N ARG A 240 -7.32 -16.35 -10.05
CA ARG A 240 -5.96 -16.87 -9.85
C ARG A 240 -5.62 -16.99 -8.37
N TYR A 241 -5.91 -15.95 -7.57
CA TYR A 241 -5.68 -15.99 -6.13
C TYR A 241 -6.44 -17.15 -5.48
N TYR A 242 -7.71 -17.34 -5.81
CA TYR A 242 -8.51 -18.45 -5.28
C TYR A 242 -7.88 -19.81 -5.56
N ALA A 243 -7.36 -20.01 -6.77
CA ALA A 243 -6.69 -21.24 -7.16
C ALA A 243 -5.36 -21.42 -6.41
N ALA A 244 -4.52 -20.39 -6.36
CA ALA A 244 -3.18 -20.45 -5.78
C ALA A 244 -3.20 -20.56 -4.24
N ALA A 245 -4.11 -19.85 -3.58
CA ALA A 245 -4.26 -19.85 -2.12
C ALA A 245 -5.20 -20.97 -1.61
N GLY A 246 -5.87 -21.70 -2.50
CA GLY A 246 -6.80 -22.77 -2.11
C GLY A 246 -8.03 -22.26 -1.38
N VAL A 247 -8.59 -21.12 -1.80
CA VAL A 247 -9.77 -20.51 -1.17
C VAL A 247 -10.99 -21.41 -1.39
N ALA A 248 -11.48 -22.01 -0.31
CA ALA A 248 -12.62 -22.93 -0.34
C ALA A 248 -13.95 -22.19 -0.51
N ASP A 249 -14.18 -21.16 0.32
CA ASP A 249 -15.38 -20.33 0.26
C ASP A 249 -15.08 -19.01 -0.48
N LYS A 250 -15.30 -19.04 -1.80
CA LYS A 250 -15.04 -17.89 -2.68
C LYS A 250 -16.03 -16.76 -2.48
N ASP A 251 -17.26 -17.06 -2.09
CA ASP A 251 -18.31 -16.06 -1.90
C ASP A 251 -18.04 -15.26 -0.61
N SER A 252 -17.68 -15.94 0.49
CA SER A 252 -17.23 -15.28 1.71
C SER A 252 -15.97 -14.46 1.47
N PHE A 253 -14.96 -15.01 0.79
CA PHE A 253 -13.76 -14.25 0.47
C PHE A 253 -14.07 -13.02 -0.39
N ARG A 254 -14.96 -13.14 -1.38
CA ARG A 254 -15.40 -12.00 -2.19
C ARG A 254 -16.07 -10.94 -1.33
N ALA A 255 -16.94 -11.31 -0.39
CA ALA A 255 -17.54 -10.37 0.54
C ALA A 255 -16.46 -9.60 1.35
N HIS A 256 -15.46 -10.30 1.88
CA HIS A 256 -14.36 -9.66 2.63
C HIS A 256 -13.50 -8.77 1.74
N TYR A 257 -13.23 -9.19 0.50
CA TYR A 257 -12.52 -8.39 -0.49
C TYR A 257 -13.26 -7.07 -0.77
N GLU A 258 -14.58 -7.11 -0.95
CA GLU A 258 -15.37 -5.88 -1.16
C GLU A 258 -15.42 -5.00 0.10
N ILE A 259 -15.57 -5.59 1.30
CA ILE A 259 -15.55 -4.85 2.58
C ILE A 259 -14.22 -4.11 2.77
N LEU A 260 -13.10 -4.79 2.56
CA LEU A 260 -11.75 -4.22 2.67
C LEU A 260 -11.47 -3.23 1.53
N GLY A 261 -12.02 -3.48 0.34
CA GLY A 261 -12.07 -2.53 -0.78
C GLY A 261 -12.70 -1.22 -0.38
N ALA A 262 -13.93 -1.28 0.14
CA ALA A 262 -14.66 -0.10 0.58
C ALA A 262 -13.90 0.62 1.70
N GLN A 263 -13.44 -0.11 2.72
CA GLN A 263 -12.69 0.44 3.85
C GLN A 263 -11.46 1.22 3.36
N ARG A 264 -10.65 0.60 2.51
CA ARG A 264 -9.40 1.18 2.02
C ARG A 264 -9.65 2.39 1.12
N ASN A 265 -10.64 2.30 0.24
CA ASN A 265 -10.99 3.42 -0.63
C ASN A 265 -11.53 4.61 0.17
N THR A 266 -12.38 4.37 1.19
CA THR A 266 -12.86 5.41 2.12
C THR A 266 -11.70 6.08 2.87
N LYS A 267 -10.75 5.30 3.39
CA LYS A 267 -9.50 5.83 3.98
C LYS A 267 -8.74 6.72 2.98
N ILE A 268 -8.57 6.27 1.74
CA ILE A 268 -7.82 7.02 0.71
C ILE A 268 -8.49 8.34 0.36
N LEU A 269 -9.82 8.38 0.24
CA LEU A 269 -10.56 9.62 0.02
C LEU A 269 -10.23 10.67 1.09
N GLY A 270 -10.17 10.23 2.36
CA GLY A 270 -9.74 11.04 3.50
C GLY A 270 -8.26 11.45 3.41
N ILE A 271 -7.35 10.51 3.17
CA ILE A 271 -5.90 10.76 3.06
C ILE A 271 -5.59 11.79 1.96
N PHE A 272 -6.14 11.60 0.76
CA PHE A 272 -5.90 12.51 -0.37
C PHE A 272 -6.45 13.91 -0.08
N THR A 273 -7.59 14.00 0.59
CA THR A 273 -8.14 15.29 1.03
C THR A 273 -7.25 15.96 2.08
N ARG A 274 -6.75 15.19 3.05
CA ARG A 274 -5.80 15.68 4.07
C ARG A 274 -4.51 16.18 3.44
N LEU A 275 -3.90 15.41 2.53
CA LEU A 275 -2.67 15.78 1.83
C LEU A 275 -2.87 17.09 1.03
N TRP A 276 -4.04 17.28 0.44
CA TRP A 276 -4.38 18.55 -0.21
C TRP A 276 -4.53 19.70 0.79
N LYS A 277 -5.43 19.55 1.78
CA LYS A 277 -5.81 20.64 2.69
C LYS A 277 -4.71 21.04 3.67
N ARG A 278 -4.04 20.06 4.29
CA ARG A 278 -3.02 20.27 5.32
C ARG A 278 -1.64 20.48 4.71
N ASP A 279 -1.29 19.67 3.71
CA ASP A 279 0.09 19.58 3.20
C ASP A 279 0.30 20.27 1.85
N GLY A 280 -0.75 20.90 1.29
CA GLY A 280 -0.65 21.68 0.05
C GLY A 280 -0.32 20.82 -1.18
N LYS A 281 -0.76 19.55 -1.22
CA LYS A 281 -0.49 18.60 -2.31
C LYS A 281 -1.71 18.39 -3.22
N PRO A 282 -2.06 19.34 -4.12
CA PRO A 282 -3.28 19.26 -4.95
C PRO A 282 -3.23 18.17 -6.03
N HIS A 283 -2.06 17.59 -6.31
CA HIS A 283 -1.90 16.54 -7.33
C HIS A 283 -2.61 15.23 -6.98
N TYR A 284 -3.08 15.05 -5.73
CA TYR A 284 -3.92 13.91 -5.34
C TYR A 284 -5.39 14.07 -5.72
N LEU A 285 -5.88 15.31 -5.94
CA LEU A 285 -7.30 15.56 -6.24
C LEU A 285 -7.79 14.85 -7.52
N PRO A 286 -7.00 14.82 -8.63
CA PRO A 286 -7.40 14.10 -9.84
C PRO A 286 -7.53 12.58 -9.67
N LEU A 287 -7.06 12.00 -8.55
CA LEU A 287 -7.21 10.58 -8.25
C LEU A 287 -8.55 10.26 -7.56
N GLN A 288 -9.19 11.25 -6.92
CA GLN A 288 -10.44 11.09 -6.17
C GLN A 288 -11.59 10.46 -7.00
N PRO A 289 -11.83 10.84 -8.27
CA PRO A 289 -12.89 10.21 -9.06
C PRO A 289 -12.69 8.69 -9.23
N ARG A 290 -11.44 8.23 -9.36
CA ARG A 290 -11.13 6.81 -9.50
C ARG A 290 -11.36 6.07 -8.19
N VAL A 291 -10.94 6.64 -7.07
CA VAL A 291 -11.16 6.05 -5.74
C VAL A 291 -12.66 5.93 -5.44
N TRP A 292 -13.46 6.94 -5.78
CA TRP A 292 -14.91 6.83 -5.74
C TRP A 292 -15.44 5.73 -6.65
N GLY A 293 -14.93 5.61 -7.88
CA GLY A 293 -15.32 4.53 -8.78
C GLY A 293 -15.13 3.13 -8.18
N TYR A 294 -14.03 2.89 -7.45
CA TYR A 294 -13.84 1.64 -6.72
C TYR A 294 -14.79 1.53 -5.52
N LEU A 295 -14.90 2.58 -4.69
CA LEU A 295 -15.81 2.56 -3.53
C LEU A 295 -17.26 2.26 -3.94
N GLU A 296 -17.78 2.88 -5.00
CA GLU A 296 -19.14 2.62 -5.50
C GLU A 296 -19.33 1.17 -5.96
N ARG A 297 -18.31 0.60 -6.63
CA ARG A 297 -18.33 -0.83 -7.00
C ARG A 297 -18.36 -1.73 -5.77
N ASN A 298 -17.56 -1.41 -4.75
CA ASN A 298 -17.56 -2.17 -3.50
C ASN A 298 -18.90 -2.06 -2.79
N LEU A 299 -19.44 -0.84 -2.63
CA LEU A 299 -20.72 -0.56 -1.96
C LEU A 299 -21.90 -1.24 -2.65
N ALA A 300 -21.80 -1.59 -3.94
CA ALA A 300 -22.82 -2.38 -4.63
C ALA A 300 -22.95 -3.81 -4.09
N HIS A 301 -21.94 -4.35 -3.41
CA HIS A 301 -22.00 -5.69 -2.83
C HIS A 301 -23.01 -5.74 -1.66
N PRO A 302 -23.84 -6.80 -1.54
CA PRO A 302 -24.85 -6.89 -0.48
C PRO A 302 -24.30 -6.83 0.95
N ALA A 303 -23.09 -7.35 1.18
CA ALA A 303 -22.43 -7.33 2.49
C ALA A 303 -22.16 -5.90 3.02
N LEU A 304 -22.14 -4.89 2.14
CA LEU A 304 -21.91 -3.49 2.48
C LEU A 304 -23.21 -2.68 2.60
N ALA A 305 -24.37 -3.33 2.70
CA ALA A 305 -25.66 -2.63 2.73
C ALA A 305 -25.77 -1.52 3.81
N PRO A 306 -25.32 -1.72 5.07
CA PRO A 306 -25.34 -0.65 6.08
C PRO A 306 -24.46 0.55 5.69
N VAL A 307 -23.24 0.29 5.22
CA VAL A 307 -22.28 1.32 4.80
C VAL A 307 -22.80 2.08 3.57
N ARG A 308 -23.35 1.36 2.58
CA ARG A 308 -23.97 1.96 1.39
C ARG A 308 -25.11 2.89 1.79
N ALA A 309 -26.01 2.45 2.68
CA ALA A 309 -27.13 3.26 3.14
C ALA A 309 -26.67 4.57 3.81
N TRP A 310 -25.58 4.53 4.57
CA TRP A 310 -24.99 5.73 5.16
C TRP A 310 -24.48 6.68 4.07
N PHE A 311 -23.70 6.20 3.10
CA PHE A 311 -23.19 7.04 2.00
C PHE A 311 -24.32 7.63 1.13
N ASP A 312 -25.36 6.86 0.85
CA ASP A 312 -26.52 7.31 0.04
C ASP A 312 -27.32 8.41 0.74
N THR A 313 -27.37 8.38 2.07
CA THR A 313 -28.07 9.38 2.89
C THR A 313 -27.23 10.65 3.08
N HIS A 314 -25.93 10.51 3.35
CA HIS A 314 -25.10 11.63 3.83
C HIS A 314 -24.19 12.24 2.77
N VAL A 315 -23.93 11.53 1.65
CA VAL A 315 -23.00 11.98 0.62
C VAL A 315 -23.70 11.99 -0.74
N PRO A 316 -24.32 13.12 -1.15
CA PRO A 316 -24.99 13.20 -2.44
C PRO A 316 -24.00 13.03 -3.59
N ALA A 317 -24.48 12.53 -4.74
CA ALA A 317 -23.63 12.23 -5.91
C ALA A 317 -22.76 13.42 -6.38
N SER A 318 -23.25 14.66 -6.25
CA SER A 318 -22.50 15.89 -6.56
C SER A 318 -21.29 16.12 -5.66
N LYS A 319 -21.24 15.46 -4.49
CA LYS A 319 -20.17 15.51 -3.49
C LYS A 319 -19.33 14.22 -3.48
N ARG A 320 -19.52 13.34 -4.46
CA ARG A 320 -18.69 12.13 -4.69
C ARG A 320 -17.67 12.41 -5.79
N ALA A 321 -17.49 11.52 -6.76
CA ALA A 321 -16.57 11.69 -7.89
C ALA A 321 -16.76 13.03 -8.64
N ALA A 322 -18.01 13.50 -8.79
CA ALA A 322 -18.35 14.72 -9.51
C ALA A 322 -17.73 15.99 -8.90
N ALA A 323 -17.48 16.01 -7.59
CA ALA A 323 -16.81 17.14 -6.92
C ALA A 323 -15.34 17.32 -7.34
N TRP A 324 -14.76 16.33 -8.01
CA TRP A 324 -13.33 16.28 -8.31
C TRP A 324 -13.03 16.17 -9.82
N THR A 325 -14.07 16.02 -10.65
CA THR A 325 -13.97 16.18 -12.10
C THR A 325 -13.93 17.67 -12.44
N LYS A 326 -13.03 18.08 -13.35
CA LYS A 326 -12.76 19.49 -13.70
C LYS A 326 -14.04 20.31 -13.95
N ASP A 327 -14.43 21.03 -12.91
CA ASP A 327 -15.23 22.27 -12.85
C ASP A 327 -15.35 22.80 -11.38
N ALA A 328 -14.84 22.07 -10.38
CA ALA A 328 -14.83 22.51 -8.97
C ALA A 328 -13.61 23.35 -8.54
N ALA A 329 -12.77 23.77 -9.50
CA ALA A 329 -11.60 24.61 -9.27
C ALA A 329 -11.73 25.98 -9.97
N ALA A 330 -12.84 26.66 -9.69
CA ALA A 330 -13.02 28.10 -9.88
C ALA A 330 -13.42 28.72 -8.53
#